data_AF-A0A0C1K852-F1
#
_entry.id   AF-A0A0C1K852-F1
#
_cell.length_a   1.000
_cell.length_b   1.000
_cell.length_c   1.000
_cell.angle_alpha   90.00
_cell.angle_beta   90.00
_cell.angle_gamma   90.00
#
_symmetry.space_group_name_H-M   'P 1'
#
loop_
_entity.id
_entity.type
_entity.pdbx_description
1 polymer ?
#
loop_
_entity_poly.entity_id
_entity_poly.type
_entity_poly.pdbx_seq_one_letter_code
_entity_poly.pdbx_strand_id
1 'polypeptide(L)'
;MTRLGSEFLKALDSYERPVIGYITFRQLVLLFGIGLTVVVASVLYWFKIPELILYGVSLFVLAPFVIFGCYIDEKIKDEVRFLLTKQERSYQTDYDRKEYTRNAFIQTKENPETL
;
A
#
# COMPACT_ATOMS: atom_id res chain seq x y z
N MET A 1 10.52 24.49 15.07
CA MET A 1 9.55 23.50 15.58
C MET A 1 8.14 24.03 15.36
N THR A 2 7.57 23.81 14.17
CA THR A 2 6.20 24.23 13.77
C THR A 2 5.60 23.24 12.77
N ARG A 3 5.91 21.94 12.91
CA ARG A 3 5.51 20.89 11.95
C ARG A 3 4.19 20.18 12.27
N LEU A 4 3.57 20.45 13.42
CA LEU A 4 2.32 19.75 13.79
C LEU A 4 1.18 20.04 12.81
N GLY A 5 0.99 21.30 12.40
CA GLY A 5 -0.09 21.66 11.48
C GLY A 5 0.08 21.06 10.07
N SER A 6 1.31 21.02 9.55
CA SER A 6 1.57 20.50 8.20
C SER A 6 1.45 18.98 8.11
N GLU A 7 1.84 18.25 9.16
CA GLU A 7 1.72 16.79 9.22
C GLU A 7 0.25 16.35 9.36
N PHE A 8 -0.56 17.09 10.14
CA PHE A 8 -2.01 16.83 10.27
C PHE A 8 -2.78 17.11 8.98
N LEU A 9 -2.50 18.23 8.30
CA LEU A 9 -3.16 18.55 7.04
C LEU A 9 -2.82 17.54 5.94
N LYS A 10 -1.62 16.96 5.97
CA LYS A 10 -1.21 15.91 5.03
C LYS A 10 -2.03 14.63 5.18
N ALA A 11 -2.42 14.27 6.40
CA ALA A 11 -3.32 13.13 6.64
C ALA A 11 -4.75 13.41 6.19
N LEU A 12 -5.22 14.67 6.31
CA LEU A 12 -6.56 15.07 5.86
C LEU A 12 -6.66 15.25 4.33
N ASP A 13 -5.60 15.70 3.67
CA ASP A 13 -5.56 15.86 2.21
C ASP A 13 -5.56 14.49 1.49
N SER A 14 -5.11 13.44 2.19
CA SER A 14 -5.18 12.06 1.69
C SER A 14 -6.59 11.47 1.70
N TYR A 15 -7.55 12.13 2.36
CA TYR A 15 -8.93 11.65 2.42
C TYR A 15 -9.68 12.05 1.15
N GLU A 16 -10.23 11.05 0.46
CA GLU A 16 -10.94 11.30 -0.79
C GLU A 16 -12.18 12.16 -0.55
N ARG A 17 -12.25 13.31 -1.21
CA ARG A 17 -13.36 14.26 -0.99
C ARG A 17 -14.66 13.66 -1.53
N PRO A 18 -15.75 13.67 -0.75
CA PRO A 18 -17.05 13.24 -1.26
C PRO A 18 -17.55 14.22 -2.33
N VAL A 19 -18.16 13.68 -3.38
CA VAL A 19 -18.66 14.47 -4.52
C VAL A 19 -20.16 14.75 -4.37
N ILE A 20 -20.94 13.74 -3.98
CA ILE A 20 -22.39 13.84 -3.80
C ILE A 20 -22.74 13.30 -2.41
N GLY A 21 -23.06 14.20 -1.48
CA GLY A 21 -23.35 13.82 -0.10
C GLY A 21 -22.15 13.14 0.58
N TYR A 22 -22.28 11.84 0.85
CA TYR A 22 -21.23 11.00 1.45
C TYR A 22 -20.53 10.08 0.44
N ILE A 23 -20.92 10.13 -0.85
CA ILE A 23 -20.39 9.24 -1.89
C ILE A 23 -19.13 9.85 -2.50
N THR A 24 -18.02 9.10 -2.48
CA THR A 24 -16.77 9.51 -3.14
C THR A 24 -16.81 9.24 -4.64
N PHE A 25 -15.93 9.89 -5.41
CA PHE A 25 -15.85 9.68 -6.86
C PHE A 25 -15.59 8.21 -7.21
N ARG A 26 -14.72 7.52 -6.46
CA ARG A 26 -14.45 6.08 -6.64
C ARG A 26 -15.70 5.23 -6.49
N GLN A 27 -16.54 5.55 -5.51
CA GLN A 27 -17.80 4.84 -5.31
C GLN A 27 -18.79 5.08 -6.46
N LEU A 28 -18.81 6.28 -7.05
CA LEU A 28 -19.61 6.53 -8.26
C LEU A 28 -19.12 5.69 -9.45
N VAL A 29 -17.80 5.61 -9.64
CA VAL A 29 -17.19 4.77 -10.68
C VAL A 29 -17.49 3.29 -10.44
N LEU A 30 -17.46 2.84 -9.19
CA LEU A 30 -17.85 1.47 -8.81
C LEU A 30 -19.31 1.17 -9.13
N LEU A 31 -20.23 2.07 -8.74
CA LEU A 31 -21.66 1.93 -9.01
C LEU A 31 -21.94 1.91 -10.52
N PHE A 32 -21.25 2.75 -11.28
CA PHE A 32 -21.31 2.73 -12.74
C PHE A 32 -20.83 1.39 -13.30
N GLY A 33 -19.70 0.87 -12.79
CA GLY A 33 -19.17 -0.45 -13.18
C GLY A 33 -20.16 -1.58 -12.91
N ILE A 34 -20.78 -1.60 -11.73
CA ILE A 34 -21.82 -2.57 -11.37
C ILE A 34 -23.00 -2.45 -12.35
N GLY A 35 -23.51 -1.25 -12.58
CA GLY A 35 -24.59 -1.02 -13.55
C GLY A 35 -24.24 -1.53 -14.96
N LEU A 36 -23.03 -1.23 -15.44
CA LEU A 36 -22.54 -1.68 -16.74
C LEU A 36 -22.48 -3.21 -16.81
N THR A 37 -21.97 -3.89 -15.76
CA THR A 37 -21.89 -5.35 -15.73
C THR A 37 -23.26 -6.01 -15.77
N VAL A 38 -24.27 -5.45 -15.09
CA VAL A 38 -25.65 -5.94 -15.13
C VAL A 38 -26.22 -5.81 -16.54
N VAL A 39 -25.99 -4.68 -17.22
CA VAL A 39 -26.44 -4.48 -18.61
C VAL A 39 -25.78 -5.50 -19.54
N VAL A 40 -24.46 -5.65 -19.48
CA VAL A 40 -23.71 -6.61 -20.31
C VAL A 40 -24.16 -8.04 -20.04
N ALA A 41 -24.29 -8.43 -18.77
CA ALA A 41 -24.74 -9.77 -18.40
C ALA A 41 -26.17 -10.05 -18.87
N SER A 42 -27.07 -9.06 -18.80
CA SER A 42 -28.44 -9.19 -19.29
C SER A 42 -28.48 -9.40 -20.81
N VAL A 43 -27.65 -8.67 -21.56
CA VAL A 43 -27.51 -8.86 -23.01
C VAL A 43 -26.97 -10.26 -23.32
N LEU A 44 -25.89 -10.69 -22.66
CA LEU A 44 -25.31 -12.03 -22.87
C LEU A 44 -26.29 -13.16 -22.53
N TYR A 45 -27.08 -12.97 -21.47
CA TYR A 45 -28.13 -13.90 -21.08
C TYR A 45 -29.23 -13.98 -22.15
N TRP A 46 -29.65 -12.85 -22.73
CA TRP A 46 -30.62 -12.80 -23.82
C TRP A 46 -30.14 -13.60 -25.05
N PHE A 47 -28.84 -13.53 -25.36
CA PHE A 47 -28.22 -14.30 -26.45
C PHE A 47 -28.00 -15.79 -26.11
N LYS A 48 -28.40 -16.24 -24.91
CA LYS A 48 -28.22 -17.62 -24.43
C LYS A 48 -26.77 -18.10 -24.50
N ILE A 49 -25.84 -17.18 -24.22
CA ILE A 49 -24.42 -17.49 -24.13
C ILE A 49 -24.17 -18.49 -22.99
N PRO A 50 -23.28 -19.48 -23.16
CA PRO A 50 -22.91 -20.42 -22.10
C PRO A 50 -22.46 -19.72 -20.81
N GLU A 51 -22.86 -20.28 -19.66
CA GLU A 51 -22.63 -19.68 -18.35
C GLU A 51 -21.15 -19.38 -18.06
N LEU A 52 -20.24 -20.25 -18.48
CA LEU A 52 -18.80 -20.03 -18.32
C LEU A 52 -18.34 -18.72 -18.96
N ILE A 53 -18.84 -18.43 -20.17
CA ILE A 53 -18.49 -17.20 -20.91
C ILE A 53 -19.17 -16.00 -20.26
N LEU A 54 -20.42 -16.14 -19.84
CA LEU A 54 -21.16 -15.07 -19.14
C LEU A 54 -20.42 -14.65 -17.86
N TYR A 55 -20.04 -15.60 -17.00
CA TYR A 55 -19.29 -15.31 -15.79
C TYR A 55 -17.88 -14.80 -16.07
N GLY A 56 -17.20 -15.33 -17.08
CA GLY A 56 -15.87 -14.85 -17.48
C GLY A 56 -15.89 -13.39 -17.93
N VAL A 57 -16.82 -13.03 -18.83
CA VAL A 57 -16.95 -11.66 -19.34
C VAL A 57 -17.43 -10.71 -18.25
N SER A 58 -18.43 -11.09 -17.45
CA SER A 58 -18.91 -10.24 -16.36
C SER A 58 -17.83 -9.97 -15.30
N LEU A 59 -17.04 -10.99 -14.93
CA LEU A 59 -15.89 -10.81 -14.03
C LEU A 59 -14.85 -9.87 -14.64
N PHE A 60 -14.49 -10.07 -15.91
CA PHE A 60 -13.51 -9.24 -16.60
C PHE A 60 -13.93 -7.76 -16.67
N VAL A 61 -15.21 -7.51 -16.91
CA VAL A 61 -15.77 -6.16 -16.93
C VAL A 61 -15.82 -5.58 -15.51
N LEU A 62 -16.24 -6.34 -14.50
CA LEU A 62 -16.39 -5.86 -13.11
C LEU A 62 -15.04 -5.58 -12.43
N ALA A 63 -14.05 -6.44 -12.65
CA ALA A 63 -12.77 -6.43 -11.93
C ALA A 63 -12.07 -5.05 -11.88
N PRO A 64 -11.86 -4.31 -13.00
CA PRO A 64 -11.19 -3.01 -12.93
C PRO A 64 -11.95 -1.98 -12.09
N PHE A 65 -13.29 -1.99 -12.12
CA PHE A 65 -14.10 -1.07 -11.32
C PHE A 65 -14.02 -1.38 -9.84
N VAL A 66 -13.97 -2.66 -9.46
CA VAL A 66 -13.79 -3.08 -8.06
C VAL A 66 -12.40 -2.70 -7.55
N ILE A 67 -11.36 -2.94 -8.34
CA ILE A 67 -9.98 -2.60 -7.96
C ILE A 67 -9.85 -1.09 -7.69
N PHE A 68 -10.36 -0.27 -8.60
CA PHE A 68 -10.33 1.19 -8.47
C PHE A 68 -11.27 1.70 -7.37
N GLY A 69 -12.50 1.18 -7.32
CA GLY A 69 -13.56 1.60 -6.41
C GLY A 69 -13.26 1.30 -4.95
N CYS A 70 -12.60 0.17 -4.67
CA CYS A 70 -12.25 -0.26 -3.32
C CYS A 70 -10.87 0.23 -2.84
N TYR A 71 -10.21 1.13 -3.58
CA TYR A 71 -8.89 1.66 -3.22
C TYR A 71 -7.78 0.58 -3.14
N ILE A 72 -7.96 -0.53 -3.86
CA ILE A 72 -7.00 -1.64 -3.86
C ILE A 72 -5.75 -1.25 -4.67
N ASP A 73 -5.93 -0.38 -5.66
CA ASP A 73 -4.88 0.18 -6.51
C ASP A 73 -3.77 0.89 -5.70
N GLU A 74 -4.13 1.71 -4.71
CA GLU A 74 -3.13 2.44 -3.93
C GLU A 74 -2.34 1.49 -3.01
N LYS A 75 -3.01 0.50 -2.44
CA LYS A 75 -2.36 -0.55 -1.62
C LYS A 75 -1.35 -1.34 -2.45
N ILE A 76 -1.74 -1.77 -3.66
CA ILE A 76 -0.84 -2.48 -4.57
C ILE A 76 0.34 -1.59 -4.96
N LYS A 77 0.09 -0.32 -5.28
CA LYS A 77 1.13 0.64 -5.65
C LYS A 77 2.14 0.84 -4.52
N ASP A 78 1.68 0.93 -3.28
CA ASP A 78 2.56 1.05 -2.12
C ASP A 78 3.36 -0.24 -1.86
N GLU A 79 2.75 -1.41 -1.99
CA GLU A 79 3.44 -2.70 -1.86
C GLU A 79 4.50 -2.88 -2.96
N VAL A 80 4.17 -2.56 -4.21
CA VAL A 80 5.10 -2.61 -5.34
C VAL A 80 6.24 -1.60 -5.13
N ARG A 81 5.92 -0.38 -4.71
CA ARG A 81 6.92 0.64 -4.41
C ARG A 81 7.83 0.19 -3.29
N PHE A 82 7.30 -0.40 -2.22
CA PHE A 82 8.06 -0.95 -1.11
C PHE A 82 9.00 -2.06 -1.57
N LEU A 83 8.49 -3.01 -2.35
CA LEU A 83 9.28 -4.14 -2.86
C LEU A 83 10.41 -3.68 -3.78
N LEU A 84 10.15 -2.72 -4.67
CA LEU A 84 11.17 -2.14 -5.57
C LEU A 84 12.16 -1.23 -4.85
N THR A 85 11.71 -0.51 -3.81
CA THR A 85 12.54 0.43 -3.04
C THR A 85 13.23 -0.27 -1.87
N LYS A 86 13.12 -1.60 -1.72
CA LYS A 86 13.88 -2.38 -0.75
C LYS A 86 15.37 -2.38 -1.14
N GLN A 87 16.01 -1.24 -0.91
CA GLN A 87 17.45 -1.08 -0.94
C GLN A 87 17.96 -1.49 0.44
N GLU A 88 18.63 -2.64 0.51
CA GLU A 88 19.51 -2.94 1.64
C GLU A 88 20.56 -1.84 1.67
N ARG A 89 20.38 -0.87 2.55
CA ARG A 89 21.41 0.15 2.77
C ARG A 89 22.57 -0.56 3.42
N SER A 90 23.64 -0.81 2.65
CA SER A 90 24.82 -1.55 3.11
C SER A 90 25.35 -1.08 4.47
N TYR A 91 25.26 0.20 4.78
CA TYR A 91 25.69 0.76 6.07
C TYR A 91 24.76 0.47 7.28
N GLN A 92 23.55 -0.06 7.06
CA GLN A 92 22.64 -0.50 8.13
C GLN A 92 22.71 -2.01 8.38
N THR A 93 23.06 -2.81 7.36
CA THR A 93 23.13 -4.27 7.46
C THR A 93 24.55 -4.80 7.68
N ASP A 94 25.60 -4.13 7.19
CA ASP A 94 27.00 -4.47 7.42
C ASP A 94 27.63 -3.57 8.49
N TYR A 95 26.99 -3.43 9.66
CA TYR A 95 27.75 -3.00 10.82
C TYR A 95 28.58 -4.20 11.26
N ASP A 96 29.89 -4.15 10.97
CA ASP A 96 30.90 -5.02 11.55
C ASP A 96 30.93 -4.73 13.06
N ARG A 97 29.95 -5.26 13.77
CA ARG A 97 29.72 -5.04 15.19
C ARG A 97 30.84 -5.76 15.91
N LYS A 98 31.89 -5.02 16.27
CA LYS A 98 32.93 -5.52 17.17
C LYS A 98 32.24 -6.09 18.41
N GLU A 99 32.31 -7.40 18.59
CA GLU A 99 31.83 -8.05 19.80
C GLU A 99 32.69 -7.56 20.96
N TYR A 100 32.12 -6.70 21.80
CA TYR A 100 32.81 -6.22 23.00
C TYR A 100 32.74 -7.33 24.05
N THR A 101 33.88 -7.96 24.35
CA THR A 101 34.02 -8.83 25.53
C THR A 101 33.67 -8.03 26.78
N ARG A 102 33.07 -8.69 27.80
CA ARG A 102 32.60 -8.06 29.06
C ARG A 102 33.61 -7.13 29.73
N ASN A 103 34.90 -7.33 29.49
CA ASN A 103 36.01 -6.59 30.11
C ASN A 103 36.64 -5.53 29.20
N ALA A 104 36.11 -5.30 28.00
CA ALA A 104 36.69 -4.39 27.00
C ALA A 104 36.72 -2.92 27.44
N PHE A 105 35.98 -2.56 28.50
CA PHE A 105 35.91 -1.21 29.05
C PHE A 105 36.67 -1.02 30.37
N ILE A 106 37.37 -2.06 30.86
CA ILE A 106 38.18 -1.96 32.07
C ILE A 106 39.53 -1.34 31.70
N GLN A 107 39.77 -0.12 32.16
CA GLN A 107 41.07 0.53 32.00
C GLN A 107 42.13 -0.19 32.85
N THR A 108 43.25 -0.58 32.23
CA THR A 108 44.41 -1.09 32.98
C THR A 108 44.92 0.02 33.89
N LYS A 109 44.94 -0.23 35.19
CA LYS A 109 45.60 0.66 36.14
C LYS A 109 47.11 0.47 36.00
N GLU A 110 47.81 1.49 35.51
CA GLU A 110 49.26 1.58 35.72
C GLU A 110 49.50 1.86 37.21
N ASN A 111 50.15 0.91 37.88
CA ASN A 111 50.56 1.08 39.26
C ASN A 111 51.94 1.75 39.26
N PRO A 112 52.10 2.96 39.83
CA PRO A 112 53.36 3.71 39.77
C PRO A 112 54.50 3.15 40.65
N GLU A 113 54.36 1.94 41.21
CA GLU A 113 55.34 1.35 42.13
C GLU A 113 56.35 0.38 41.48
N THR A 114 56.46 0.35 40.15
CA THR A 114 57.46 -0.49 39.43
C THR A 114 58.35 0.29 38.46
N LEU A 115 58.81 1.49 38.85
CA LEU A 115 59.94 2.17 38.20
C LEU A 115 61.18 2.10 39.08
#